data_AF-A0A9D8XEZ4-F1
#
_entry.id   AF-A0A9D8XEZ4-F1
#
_cell.length_a   1.000
_cell.length_b   1.000
_cell.length_c   1.000
_cell.angle_alpha   90.00
_cell.angle_beta   90.00
_cell.angle_gamma   90.00
#
_symmetry.space_group_name_H-M   'P 1'
#
loop_
_entity.id
_entity.type
_entity.pdbx_description
1 polymer ?
#
loop_
_entity_poly.entity_id
_entity_poly.type
_entity_poly.pdbx_seq_one_letter_code
_entity_poly.pdbx_strand_id
1 'polypeptide(L)'
;MHVEKTIDNAKSCLCLGCPSYTTHCKMKNSDEIALDMSHINDTAHMELMFCAFEKSNCIHENRGCLCQDCPVHKKYQLNNEDYCLNTGGIL
;
A
#
# COMPACT_ATOMS: atom_id res chain seq x y z
N MET A 1 -7.99 -8.36 -9.04
CA MET A 1 -8.62 -7.02 -9.17
C MET A 1 -7.51 -6.03 -9.45
N HIS A 2 -7.67 -5.14 -10.44
CA HIS A 2 -6.66 -4.12 -10.77
C HIS A 2 -7.12 -2.76 -10.26
N VAL A 3 -6.52 -2.30 -9.16
CA VAL A 3 -6.63 -0.91 -8.72
C VAL A 3 -5.73 -0.05 -9.60
N GLU A 4 -6.25 1.06 -10.10
CA GLU A 4 -5.47 1.98 -10.91
C GLU A 4 -4.38 2.65 -10.07
N LYS A 5 -3.15 2.65 -10.58
CA LYS A 5 -2.00 3.33 -9.98
C LYS A 5 -2.11 4.81 -10.30
N THR A 6 -2.80 5.59 -9.45
CA THR A 6 -2.96 7.04 -9.62
C THR A 6 -2.55 7.77 -8.35
N ILE A 7 -2.13 9.03 -8.49
CA ILE A 7 -1.79 9.90 -7.36
C ILE A 7 -2.96 9.99 -6.37
N ASP A 8 -4.20 10.08 -6.87
CA ASP A 8 -5.38 10.20 -6.03
C ASP A 8 -5.64 8.94 -5.22
N ASN A 9 -5.47 7.76 -5.81
CA ASN A 9 -5.58 6.50 -5.09
C ASN A 9 -4.43 6.34 -4.07
N ALA A 10 -3.19 6.74 -4.42
CA ALA A 10 -2.05 6.72 -3.51
C ALA A 10 -2.27 7.63 -2.29
N LYS A 11 -2.74 8.86 -2.50
CA LYS A 11 -3.08 9.80 -1.42
C LYS A 11 -4.26 9.35 -0.57
N SER A 12 -5.21 8.63 -1.19
CA SER A 12 -6.37 8.09 -0.48
C SER A 12 -6.01 6.85 0.34
N CYS A 13 -4.85 6.22 0.11
CA CYS A 13 -4.45 5.02 0.82
C CYS A 13 -3.91 5.33 2.23
N LEU A 14 -4.35 4.54 3.22
CA LEU A 14 -3.89 4.63 4.62
C LEU A 14 -2.63 3.77 4.89
N CYS A 15 -1.97 3.27 3.86
CA CYS A 15 -0.83 2.34 3.93
C CYS A 15 0.28 2.83 4.89
N LEU A 16 0.69 4.09 4.79
CA LEU A 16 1.73 4.66 5.66
C LEU A 16 1.31 4.79 7.14
N GLY A 17 0.01 4.72 7.42
CA GLY A 17 -0.56 4.71 8.77
C GLY A 17 -0.71 3.31 9.36
N CYS A 18 -0.48 2.27 8.57
CA CYS A 18 -0.59 0.87 9.00
C CYS A 18 0.38 0.58 10.16
N PRO A 19 -0.07 0.03 11.30
CA PRO A 19 0.80 -0.34 12.43
C PRO A 19 1.94 -1.29 12.06
N SER A 20 1.70 -2.20 11.10
CA SER A 20 2.73 -3.06 10.51
C SER A 20 3.78 -2.28 9.72
N TYR A 21 3.46 -1.09 9.20
CA TYR A 21 4.38 -0.21 8.48
C TYR A 21 5.22 0.64 9.44
N THR A 22 6.24 0.00 10.00
CA THR A 22 7.11 0.60 11.02
C THR A 22 7.83 1.86 10.54
N THR A 23 8.32 2.66 11.48
CA THR A 23 9.19 3.81 11.19
C THR A 23 10.42 3.44 10.35
N HIS A 24 10.96 2.23 10.53
CA HIS A 24 12.06 1.73 9.72
C HIS A 24 11.66 1.61 8.23
N CYS A 25 10.46 1.10 7.94
CA CYS A 25 9.95 1.04 6.57
C CYS A 25 9.75 2.42 5.95
N LYS A 26 9.27 3.40 6.73
CA LYS A 26 9.15 4.80 6.29
C LYS A 26 10.50 5.38 5.89
N MET A 27 11.55 5.11 6.66
CA MET A 27 12.91 5.58 6.36
C MET A 27 13.50 4.86 5.15
N LYS A 28 13.33 3.54 5.04
CA LYS A 28 13.86 2.74 3.93
C LYS A 28 13.25 3.15 2.58
N ASN A 29 11.98 3.53 2.59
CA ASN A 29 11.25 3.95 1.40
C ASN A 29 11.08 5.47 1.32
N SER A 30 11.88 6.26 2.05
CA SER A 30 11.71 7.72 2.09
C SER A 30 11.84 8.36 0.72
N ASP A 31 12.74 7.85 -0.12
CA ASP A 31 12.95 8.36 -1.47
C ASP A 31 11.74 8.06 -2.37
N GLU A 32 11.14 6.88 -2.26
CA GLU A 32 9.91 6.51 -2.96
C GLU A 32 8.69 7.32 -2.48
N ILE A 33 8.64 7.63 -1.18
CA ILE A 33 7.59 8.46 -0.57
C ILE A 33 7.77 9.94 -0.95
N ALA A 34 9.02 10.41 -1.08
CA ALA A 34 9.38 11.79 -1.38
C ALA A 34 9.43 12.10 -2.88
N LEU A 35 9.52 11.07 -3.73
CA LEU A 35 9.50 11.21 -5.17
C LEU A 35 8.19 11.87 -5.63
N ASP A 36 8.34 12.77 -6.60
CA ASP A 36 7.21 13.38 -7.31
C ASP A 36 6.34 12.25 -7.88
N MET A 37 5.07 12.22 -7.46
CA MET A 37 4.11 11.20 -7.89
C MET A 37 3.77 11.28 -9.39
N SER A 38 4.47 12.14 -10.15
CA SER A 38 4.41 12.27 -11.60
C SER A 38 4.87 11.03 -12.37
N HIS A 39 5.70 10.15 -11.77
CA HIS A 39 6.17 8.89 -12.39
C HIS A 39 5.43 7.63 -11.92
N ILE A 40 4.27 7.77 -11.28
CA ILE A 40 3.48 6.68 -10.68
C ILE A 40 3.13 5.53 -11.66
N ASN A 41 3.13 5.80 -12.96
CA ASN A 41 2.76 4.84 -14.00
C ASN A 41 3.90 3.87 -14.39
N ASP A 42 5.17 4.17 -14.10
CA ASP A 42 6.32 3.35 -14.55
C ASP A 42 6.88 2.42 -13.46
N THR A 43 6.39 2.49 -12.22
CA THR A 43 6.90 1.64 -11.15
C THR A 43 6.12 0.33 -11.02
N ALA A 44 6.86 -0.78 -11.10
CA ALA A 44 6.31 -2.12 -10.91
C ALA A 44 5.68 -2.27 -9.52
N HIS A 45 6.30 -1.65 -8.51
CA HIS A 45 5.87 -1.60 -7.12
C HIS A 45 5.65 -0.16 -6.65
N MET A 46 4.65 0.06 -5.81
CA MET A 46 4.34 1.34 -5.19
C MET A 46 4.04 1.15 -3.70
N GLU A 47 5.02 1.42 -2.86
CA GLU A 47 4.93 1.19 -1.41
C GLU A 47 3.81 2.01 -0.76
N LEU A 48 3.36 3.10 -1.38
CA LEU A 48 2.25 3.90 -0.88
C LEU A 48 0.87 3.24 -1.05
N MET A 49 0.75 2.24 -1.90
CA MET A 49 -0.53 1.63 -2.24
C MET A 49 -0.61 0.15 -1.87
N PHE A 50 0.31 -0.39 -1.05
CA PHE A 50 0.36 -1.83 -0.80
C PHE A 50 -0.98 -2.42 -0.34
N CYS A 51 -1.78 -1.69 0.45
CA CYS A 51 -3.11 -2.14 0.87
C CYS A 51 -4.16 -2.30 -0.25
N ALA A 52 -3.82 -1.92 -1.48
CA ALA A 52 -4.75 -1.87 -2.60
C ALA A 52 -4.33 -2.73 -3.80
N PHE A 53 -3.05 -3.10 -3.97
CA PHE A 53 -2.61 -3.84 -5.17
C PHE A 53 -1.57 -4.94 -4.93
N GLU A 54 -0.60 -4.77 -4.02
CA GLU A 54 0.52 -5.70 -3.83
C GLU A 54 1.10 -5.61 -2.42
N LYS A 55 1.74 -6.66 -1.90
CA LYS A 55 2.34 -6.60 -0.56
C LYS A 55 3.45 -5.59 -0.42
N SER A 56 3.59 -5.03 0.78
CA SER A 56 4.73 -4.19 1.10
C SER A 56 6.01 -5.02 1.01
N ASN A 57 7.05 -4.41 0.44
CA ASN A 57 8.37 -5.02 0.39
C ASN A 57 9.13 -4.90 1.71
N CYS A 58 8.57 -4.19 2.70
CA CYS A 58 9.19 -3.97 4.00
C CYS A 58 8.44 -4.62 5.16
N ILE A 59 7.12 -4.80 5.06
CA ILE A 59 6.35 -5.46 6.10
C ILE A 59 6.61 -6.97 6.05
N HIS A 60 7.17 -7.51 7.13
CA HIS A 60 7.41 -8.95 7.29
C HIS A 60 6.72 -9.54 8.52
N GLU A 61 6.16 -8.69 9.39
CA GLU A 61 5.49 -9.10 10.62
C GLU A 61 4.09 -8.47 10.67
N ASN A 62 3.09 -9.26 11.05
CA ASN A 62 1.75 -8.74 11.28
C ASN A 62 1.70 -8.03 12.64
N ARG A 63 1.64 -6.69 12.62
CA ARG A 63 1.42 -5.85 13.80
C ARG A 63 0.08 -5.10 13.75
N GLY A 64 -0.81 -5.53 12.85
CA GLY A 64 -2.09 -4.90 12.55
C GLY A 64 -2.06 -4.17 11.21
N CYS A 65 -2.97 -4.55 10.32
CA CYS A 65 -3.15 -3.92 9.01
C CYS A 65 -4.48 -3.19 8.89
N LEU A 66 -4.43 -1.95 8.41
CA LEU A 66 -5.61 -1.09 8.23
C LEU A 66 -6.11 -1.09 6.79
N CYS A 67 -5.81 -2.15 6.02
CA CYS A 67 -6.10 -2.16 4.59
C CYS A 67 -7.60 -2.14 4.30
N GLN A 68 -8.44 -2.73 5.17
CA GLN A 68 -9.90 -2.63 5.06
C GLN A 68 -10.44 -1.21 5.25
N ASP A 69 -9.78 -0.40 6.09
CA ASP A 69 -10.20 0.97 6.38
C ASP A 69 -9.76 1.94 5.28
N CYS A 70 -8.94 1.49 4.34
CA CYS A 70 -8.47 2.28 3.22
C CYS A 70 -9.64 2.68 2.30
N PRO A 71 -9.88 3.97 2.04
CA PRO A 71 -10.91 4.44 1.10
C PRO A 71 -10.83 3.79 -0.29
N VAL A 72 -9.61 3.49 -0.77
CA VAL A 72 -9.40 2.80 -2.06
C VAL A 72 -9.90 1.37 -2.01
N HIS A 73 -9.71 0.68 -0.89
CA HIS A 73 -10.20 -0.69 -0.69
C HIS A 73 -11.72 -0.76 -0.85
N LYS A 74 -12.44 0.16 -0.20
CA LYS A 74 -13.90 0.31 -0.36
C LYS A 74 -14.30 0.73 -1.78
N LYS A 75 -13.60 1.71 -2.38
CA LYS A 75 -13.88 2.21 -3.73
C LYS A 75 -13.82 1.11 -4.79
N TYR A 76 -12.83 0.22 -4.68
CA TYR A 76 -12.61 -0.87 -5.62
C TYR A 76 -13.23 -2.20 -5.17
N GLN A 77 -13.97 -2.21 -4.04
CA GLN A 77 -14.60 -3.40 -3.47
C GLN A 77 -13.63 -4.58 -3.35
N LEU A 78 -12.42 -4.28 -2.84
CA LEU A 78 -11.42 -5.31 -2.65
C LEU A 78 -11.91 -6.27 -1.56
N ASN A 79 -11.79 -7.57 -1.80
CA ASN A 79 -12.25 -8.58 -0.84
C ASN A 79 -11.16 -8.96 0.17
N ASN A 80 -9.92 -8.52 -0.06
CA ASN A 80 -8.76 -9.08 0.60
C ASN A 80 -8.19 -8.08 1.61
N GLU A 81 -7.90 -8.58 2.81
CA GLU A 81 -7.66 -7.73 3.98
C GLU A 81 -6.15 -7.67 4.34
N ASP A 82 -5.40 -8.70 3.93
CA ASP A 82 -3.98 -8.91 4.29
C ASP A 82 -3.00 -8.50 3.20
N TYR A 83 -3.37 -7.54 2.34
CA TYR A 83 -2.45 -7.06 1.32
C TYR A 83 -1.13 -6.56 1.91
N CYS A 84 -1.10 -6.06 3.14
CA CYS A 84 0.15 -5.69 3.81
C CYS A 84 1.20 -6.82 3.88
N LEU A 85 0.78 -8.09 3.88
CA LEU A 85 1.64 -9.26 4.09
C LEU A 85 1.68 -10.18 2.87
N ASN A 86 0.55 -10.29 2.16
CA ASN A 86 0.36 -11.27 1.10
C ASN A 86 0.05 -10.61 -0.24
N THR A 87 0.80 -11.04 -1.26
CA THR A 87 0.53 -10.68 -2.64
C THR A 87 -0.88 -11.12 -3.03
N GLY A 88 -1.64 -10.21 -3.64
CA GLY A 88 -3.02 -10.50 -4.00
C GLY A 88 -4.00 -10.46 -2.84
N GLY A 89 -3.55 -10.55 -1.58
CA GLY A 89 -4.36 -10.56 -0.37
C GLY A 89 -5.19 -11.84 -0.21
N ILE A 90 -5.22 -12.39 1.01
CA ILE A 90 -5.60 -13.77 1.40
C ILE A 90 -4.45 -14.78 1.19
N LEU A 91 -4.31 -15.65 2.20
CA LEU A 91 -3.37 -16.77 2.35
C LEU A 91 -3.49 -17.83 1.26
#